data_AF-F5Z254-F1
#
_entry.id   AF-F5Z254-F1
#
_cell.length_a   1.000
_cell.length_b   1.000
_cell.length_c   1.000
_cell.angle_alpha   90.00
_cell.angle_beta   90.00
_cell.angle_gamma   90.00
#
_symmetry.space_group_name_H-M   'P 1'
#
loop_
_entity.id
_entity.type
_entity.pdbx_description
1 polymer ?
#
loop_
_entity_poly.entity_id
_entity_poly.type
_entity_poly.pdbx_seq_one_letter_code
_entity_poly.pdbx_strand_id
1 'polypeptide(L)'
;MLGNHDYHRNQQEEITDALRDAGIVVLEGETHTVDVAGRRVGIAGVKGFGGGFAGRCATAFGEPEMKAFVAATTTAAARLREGLGALHADYRIALLHYSPVADTLLGEPPEIYPFLGSCLLAEAIDDAGADLAVHGHAHSGIEAGRTAGGVPVRNVAQPLIRAPYTVINGIPTAAASAADIHAP
;
A
#
# COMPACT_ATOMS: atom_id res chain seq x y z
N MET A 1 -4.71 -1.05 -9.30
CA MET A 1 -3.30 -0.65 -9.46
C MET A 1 -2.56 -1.79 -10.14
N LEU A 2 -1.44 -1.46 -10.75
CA LEU A 2 -0.52 -2.38 -11.41
C LEU A 2 0.50 -2.91 -10.39
N GLY A 3 1.01 -4.09 -10.67
CA GLY A 3 2.16 -4.69 -10.00
C GLY A 3 3.46 -4.49 -10.77
N ASN A 4 4.56 -5.00 -10.22
CA ASN A 4 5.86 -4.93 -10.88
C ASN A 4 5.92 -5.75 -12.19
N HIS A 5 5.10 -6.80 -12.32
CA HIS A 5 5.05 -7.61 -13.55
C HIS A 5 4.39 -6.87 -14.73
N ASP A 6 3.45 -5.96 -14.48
CA ASP A 6 2.84 -5.12 -15.54
C ASP A 6 3.86 -4.15 -16.14
N TYR A 7 4.86 -3.75 -15.34
CA TYR A 7 5.97 -2.92 -15.78
C TYR A 7 7.09 -3.71 -16.49
N HIS A 8 7.05 -5.06 -16.49
CA HIS A 8 8.16 -5.89 -17.01
C HIS A 8 8.50 -5.63 -18.48
N ARG A 9 7.49 -5.26 -19.28
CA ARG A 9 7.66 -4.90 -20.70
C ARG A 9 7.65 -3.39 -20.96
N ASN A 10 7.57 -2.56 -19.93
CA ASN A 10 7.40 -1.11 -20.02
C ASN A 10 6.14 -0.68 -20.80
N GLN A 11 5.07 -1.48 -20.72
CA GLN A 11 3.79 -1.27 -21.40
C GLN A 11 2.68 -0.88 -20.43
N GLN A 12 3.03 -0.33 -19.27
CA GLN A 12 2.09 0.01 -18.20
C GLN A 12 0.96 0.95 -18.66
N GLU A 13 1.22 1.84 -19.62
CA GLU A 13 0.21 2.75 -20.18
C GLU A 13 -0.82 1.97 -21.00
N GLU A 14 -0.36 1.15 -21.95
CA GLU A 14 -1.22 0.29 -22.79
C GLU A 14 -2.04 -0.70 -21.95
N ILE A 15 -1.45 -1.28 -20.90
CA ILE A 15 -2.15 -2.14 -19.95
C ILE A 15 -3.22 -1.35 -19.19
N THR A 16 -2.89 -0.15 -18.72
CA THR A 16 -3.84 0.72 -17.99
C THR A 16 -5.02 1.09 -18.87
N ASP A 17 -4.77 1.46 -20.13
CA ASP A 17 -5.82 1.81 -21.09
C ASP A 17 -6.72 0.61 -21.37
N ALA A 18 -6.17 -0.58 -21.63
CA ALA A 18 -6.94 -1.79 -21.86
C ALA A 18 -7.82 -2.16 -20.64
N LEU A 19 -7.33 -1.99 -19.42
CA LEU A 19 -8.10 -2.22 -18.19
C LEU A 19 -9.25 -1.20 -18.06
N ARG A 20 -8.97 0.08 -18.34
CA ARG A 20 -9.97 1.15 -18.29
C ARG A 20 -11.05 0.97 -19.34
N ASP A 21 -10.69 0.55 -20.56
CA ASP A 21 -11.63 0.22 -21.64
C ASP A 21 -12.55 -0.95 -21.25
N ALA A 22 -12.06 -1.86 -20.40
CA ALA A 22 -12.85 -2.94 -19.80
C ALA A 22 -13.71 -2.51 -18.59
N GLY A 23 -13.73 -1.22 -18.25
CA GLY A 23 -14.51 -0.66 -17.14
C GLY A 23 -13.84 -0.78 -15.77
N ILE A 24 -12.54 -1.10 -15.72
CA ILE A 24 -11.80 -1.22 -14.46
C ILE A 24 -11.24 0.14 -14.05
N VAL A 25 -11.49 0.52 -12.79
CA VAL A 25 -10.86 1.72 -12.20
C VAL A 25 -9.43 1.39 -11.80
N VAL A 26 -8.47 1.91 -12.56
CA VAL A 26 -7.03 1.74 -12.29
C VAL A 26 -6.52 2.91 -11.46
N LEU A 27 -6.02 2.61 -10.26
CA LEU A 27 -5.43 3.58 -9.33
C LEU A 27 -3.90 3.56 -9.37
N GLU A 28 -3.29 4.40 -10.21
CA GLU A 28 -1.82 4.58 -10.34
C GLU A 28 -1.39 5.96 -9.82
N GLY A 29 -1.48 6.18 -8.51
CA GLY A 29 -1.38 7.52 -7.91
C GLY A 29 -2.70 8.30 -7.96
N GLU A 30 -3.81 7.59 -8.15
CA GLU A 30 -5.15 8.16 -8.22
C GLU A 30 -6.00 7.68 -7.03
N THR A 31 -7.15 8.32 -6.86
CA THR A 31 -8.11 8.00 -5.81
C THR A 31 -9.46 7.63 -6.40
N HIS A 32 -10.23 6.83 -5.67
CA HIS A 32 -11.62 6.53 -6.02
C HIS A 32 -12.46 6.43 -4.76
N THR A 33 -13.74 6.75 -4.89
CA THR A 33 -14.68 6.73 -3.78
C THR A 33 -15.91 5.94 -4.17
N VAL A 34 -16.37 5.07 -3.26
CA VAL A 34 -17.58 4.28 -3.41
C VAL A 34 -18.46 4.44 -2.19
N ASP A 35 -19.78 4.60 -2.40
CA ASP A 35 -20.75 4.63 -1.32
C ASP A 35 -21.29 3.21 -1.09
N VAL A 36 -21.09 2.68 0.12
CA VAL A 36 -21.46 1.32 0.51
C VAL A 36 -22.25 1.37 1.81
N ALA A 37 -23.47 0.83 1.80
CA ALA A 37 -24.36 0.81 2.97
C ALA A 37 -24.51 2.18 3.68
N GLY A 38 -24.56 3.27 2.90
CA GLY A 38 -24.68 4.64 3.41
C GLY A 38 -23.40 5.25 3.99
N ARG A 39 -22.25 4.58 3.84
CA ARG A 39 -20.93 5.09 4.23
C ARG A 39 -20.05 5.28 3.00
N ARG A 40 -19.24 6.31 3.03
CA ARG A 40 -18.30 6.64 1.95
C ARG A 40 -16.95 5.98 2.20
N VAL A 41 -16.53 5.09 1.30
CA VAL A 41 -15.21 4.45 1.32
C VAL A 41 -14.34 5.08 0.25
N GLY A 42 -13.25 5.70 0.69
CA GLY A 42 -12.22 6.28 -0.16
C GLY A 42 -11.03 5.33 -0.28
N ILE A 43 -10.49 5.22 -1.49
CA ILE A 43 -9.35 4.36 -1.80
C ILE A 43 -8.31 5.22 -2.51
N ALA A 44 -7.07 5.20 -2.01
CA ALA A 44 -5.92 5.78 -2.70
C ALA A 44 -4.98 4.65 -3.11
N GLY A 45 -4.65 4.58 -4.40
CA GLY A 45 -3.82 3.51 -4.93
C GLY A 45 -2.48 4.00 -5.45
N VAL A 46 -1.40 3.34 -5.07
CA VAL A 46 -0.10 3.44 -5.75
C VAL A 46 0.50 2.04 -5.86
N LYS A 47 1.26 1.73 -6.90
CA LYS A 47 2.05 0.49 -6.92
C LYS A 47 2.99 0.42 -5.68
N GLY A 48 3.61 1.54 -5.35
CA GLY A 48 4.72 1.57 -4.39
C GLY A 48 6.03 1.11 -5.04
N PHE A 49 7.07 1.03 -4.20
CA PHE A 49 8.39 0.56 -4.59
C PHE A 49 9.24 0.19 -3.36
N GLY A 50 10.31 -0.57 -3.61
CA GLY A 50 11.30 -0.97 -2.60
C GLY A 50 12.10 0.21 -2.05
N GLY A 51 12.67 0.04 -0.87
CA GLY A 51 13.42 1.06 -0.14
C GLY A 51 14.00 0.57 1.18
N GLY A 52 13.49 -0.53 1.73
CA GLY A 52 13.92 -1.10 3.01
C GLY A 52 13.07 -0.62 4.18
N PHE A 53 13.39 -1.14 5.36
CA PHE A 53 12.63 -0.91 6.59
C PHE A 53 13.52 -0.36 7.69
N ALA A 54 12.90 0.00 8.83
CA ALA A 54 13.54 0.69 9.95
C ALA A 54 15.00 0.27 10.21
N GLY A 55 15.92 1.23 10.18
CA GLY A 55 17.36 1.02 10.42
C GLY A 55 18.14 0.37 9.27
N ARG A 56 17.49 0.05 8.15
CA ARG A 56 18.06 -0.60 6.96
C ARG A 56 17.50 -0.05 5.64
N CYS A 57 17.07 1.22 5.63
CA CYS A 57 16.58 1.87 4.41
C CYS A 57 17.74 2.34 3.51
N ALA A 58 17.53 2.25 2.20
CA ALA A 58 18.39 2.92 1.23
C ALA A 58 18.31 4.44 1.42
N THR A 59 19.44 5.13 1.21
CA THR A 59 19.52 6.59 1.29
C THR A 59 19.85 7.17 -0.09
N ALA A 60 19.34 8.36 -0.38
CA ALA A 60 19.58 9.05 -1.66
C ALA A 60 21.01 9.65 -1.70
N PHE A 61 22.02 8.79 -1.54
CA PHE A 61 23.42 9.16 -1.45
C PHE A 61 24.25 8.35 -2.47
N GLY A 62 25.36 8.93 -2.93
CA GLY A 62 26.25 8.30 -3.91
C GLY A 62 25.76 8.46 -5.35
N GLU A 63 25.68 7.33 -6.05
CA GLU A 63 25.45 7.21 -7.49
C GLU A 63 24.03 7.65 -7.92
N PRO A 64 23.85 8.11 -9.17
CA PRO A 64 22.54 8.45 -9.72
C PRO A 64 21.50 7.33 -9.60
N GLU A 65 21.90 6.07 -9.76
CA GLU A 65 21.03 4.89 -9.71
C GLU A 65 20.45 4.68 -8.31
N MET A 66 21.28 4.85 -7.27
CA MET A 66 20.81 4.76 -5.88
C MET A 66 19.83 5.89 -5.56
N LYS A 67 20.12 7.11 -6.02
CA LYS A 67 19.21 8.25 -5.89
C LYS A 67 17.89 8.02 -6.63
N ALA A 68 17.94 7.46 -7.84
CA ALA A 68 16.75 7.14 -8.62
C ALA A 68 15.92 6.03 -7.96
N PHE A 69 16.57 5.00 -7.41
CA PHE A 69 15.93 3.93 -6.65
C PHE A 69 15.16 4.48 -5.45
N VAL A 70 15.81 5.32 -4.63
CA VAL A 70 15.16 5.96 -3.47
C VAL A 70 14.08 6.95 -3.90
N ALA A 71 14.31 7.74 -4.96
CA ALA A 71 13.34 8.69 -5.47
C ALA A 71 12.03 8.01 -5.93
N ALA A 72 12.11 6.79 -6.48
CA ALA A 72 10.92 6.03 -6.90
C ALA A 72 9.99 5.71 -5.72
N THR A 73 10.54 5.25 -4.58
CA THR A 73 9.73 4.96 -3.39
C THR A 73 9.25 6.24 -2.69
N THR A 74 10.10 7.26 -2.59
CA THR A 74 9.73 8.57 -2.01
C THR A 74 8.58 9.23 -2.80
N THR A 75 8.63 9.19 -4.13
CA THR A 75 7.58 9.74 -5.00
C THR A 75 6.26 8.98 -4.80
N ALA A 76 6.32 7.64 -4.75
CA ALA A 76 5.13 6.83 -4.53
C ALA A 76 4.50 7.09 -3.15
N ALA A 77 5.32 7.17 -2.09
CA ALA A 77 4.87 7.48 -0.74
C ALA A 77 4.22 8.88 -0.66
N ALA A 78 4.82 9.90 -1.29
CA ALA A 78 4.26 11.25 -1.33
C ALA A 78 2.88 11.28 -2.02
N ARG A 79 2.75 10.62 -3.18
CA ARG A 79 1.47 10.51 -3.90
C ARG A 79 0.41 9.77 -3.09
N LEU A 80 0.80 8.70 -2.39
CA LEU A 80 -0.11 7.97 -1.51
C LEU A 80 -0.61 8.87 -0.38
N ARG A 81 0.29 9.60 0.30
CA ARG A 81 -0.05 10.53 1.38
C ARG A 81 -1.03 11.61 0.88
N GLU A 82 -0.72 12.23 -0.25
CA GLU A 82 -1.58 13.25 -0.87
C GLU A 82 -2.96 12.70 -1.23
N GLY A 83 -3.00 11.55 -1.91
CA GLY A 83 -4.25 10.90 -2.32
C GLY A 83 -5.11 10.53 -1.12
N LEU A 84 -4.54 9.91 -0.08
CA LEU A 84 -5.25 9.59 1.15
C LEU A 84 -5.77 10.85 1.86
N GLY A 85 -4.93 11.88 1.98
CA GLY A 85 -5.28 13.14 2.63
C GLY A 85 -6.38 13.94 1.91
N ALA A 86 -6.49 13.79 0.59
CA ALA A 86 -7.53 14.42 -0.22
C ALA A 86 -8.91 13.71 -0.12
N LEU A 87 -8.97 12.50 0.43
CA LEU A 87 -10.22 11.76 0.54
C LEU A 87 -11.14 12.32 1.63
N HIS A 88 -12.29 12.81 1.21
CA HIS A 88 -13.45 13.07 2.06
C HIS A 88 -14.29 11.79 2.18
N ALA A 89 -13.89 10.88 3.07
CA ALA A 89 -14.51 9.57 3.26
C ALA A 89 -14.62 9.19 4.74
N ASP A 90 -15.59 8.34 5.07
CA ASP A 90 -15.77 7.76 6.41
C ASP A 90 -14.74 6.65 6.69
N TYR A 91 -14.17 6.09 5.62
CA TYR A 91 -13.20 5.01 5.65
C TYR A 91 -12.17 5.21 4.54
N ARG A 92 -10.88 5.16 4.86
CA ARG A 92 -9.75 5.34 3.92
C ARG A 92 -8.95 4.06 3.79
N ILE A 93 -8.77 3.61 2.56
CA ILE A 93 -7.98 2.42 2.22
C ILE A 93 -6.77 2.83 1.40
N ALA A 94 -5.58 2.47 1.90
CA ALA A 94 -4.35 2.43 1.11
C ALA A 94 -4.29 1.13 0.31
N LEU A 95 -4.17 1.24 -1.00
CA LEU A 95 -4.11 0.11 -1.91
C LEU A 95 -2.74 0.08 -2.61
N LEU A 96 -1.93 -0.93 -2.30
CA LEU A 96 -0.52 -1.03 -2.68
C LEU A 96 -0.20 -2.33 -3.42
N HIS A 97 0.88 -2.36 -4.20
CA HIS A 97 1.50 -3.62 -4.62
C HIS A 97 2.61 -4.03 -3.67
N TYR A 98 3.56 -3.11 -3.41
CA TYR A 98 4.70 -3.32 -2.52
C TYR A 98 4.31 -3.25 -1.03
N SER A 99 5.03 -3.96 -0.17
CA SER A 99 4.74 -3.97 1.25
C SER A 99 5.11 -2.65 1.93
N PRO A 100 4.22 -2.06 2.76
CA PRO A 100 4.56 -0.92 3.60
C PRO A 100 5.29 -1.32 4.89
N VAL A 101 5.21 -2.60 5.32
CA VAL A 101 5.73 -3.05 6.63
C VAL A 101 6.54 -4.34 6.51
N ALA A 102 7.56 -4.49 7.36
CA ALA A 102 8.40 -5.69 7.37
C ALA A 102 7.65 -6.92 7.91
N ASP A 103 6.64 -6.71 8.78
CA ASP A 103 5.84 -7.78 9.38
C ASP A 103 5.29 -8.75 8.33
N THR A 104 4.72 -8.23 7.24
CA THR A 104 4.09 -9.04 6.20
C THR A 104 5.09 -9.75 5.29
N LEU A 105 6.40 -9.50 5.47
CA LEU A 105 7.46 -10.18 4.73
C LEU A 105 8.03 -11.40 5.48
N LEU A 106 7.59 -11.67 6.72
CA LEU A 106 8.07 -12.82 7.49
C LEU A 106 7.87 -14.13 6.69
N GLY A 107 8.99 -14.77 6.34
CA GLY A 107 9.03 -15.97 5.50
C GLY A 107 9.76 -15.75 4.16
N GLU A 108 9.91 -14.50 3.72
CA GLU A 108 10.82 -14.13 2.64
C GLU A 108 12.28 -14.08 3.13
N PRO A 109 13.29 -14.26 2.24
CA PRO A 109 14.68 -14.04 2.59
C PRO A 109 14.94 -12.58 3.02
N PRO A 110 15.55 -12.32 4.19
CA PRO A 110 15.84 -10.95 4.64
C PRO A 110 16.65 -10.10 3.66
N GLU A 111 17.49 -10.74 2.85
CA GLU A 111 18.34 -10.11 1.84
C GLU A 111 17.54 -9.38 0.76
N ILE A 112 16.28 -9.80 0.52
CA ILE A 112 15.43 -9.19 -0.52
C ILE A 112 14.40 -8.22 0.04
N TYR A 113 14.30 -8.03 1.35
CA TYR A 113 13.32 -7.12 1.96
C TYR A 113 13.35 -5.70 1.36
N PRO A 114 14.52 -5.09 1.09
CA PRO A 114 14.57 -3.77 0.46
C PRO A 114 13.95 -3.71 -0.94
N PHE A 115 13.82 -4.84 -1.62
CA PHE A 115 13.20 -4.93 -2.95
C PHE A 115 11.71 -5.27 -2.89
N LEU A 116 11.18 -5.67 -1.73
CA LEU A 116 9.78 -6.05 -1.55
C LEU A 116 8.92 -4.93 -0.93
N GLY A 117 9.54 -3.92 -0.33
CA GLY A 117 8.80 -2.86 0.34
C GLY A 117 9.65 -1.72 0.91
N SER A 118 8.96 -0.78 1.54
CA SER A 118 9.56 0.45 2.09
C SER A 118 8.76 0.99 3.27
N CYS A 119 9.43 1.35 4.37
CA CYS A 119 8.76 1.99 5.51
C CYS A 119 8.22 3.39 5.20
N LEU A 120 8.70 4.06 4.14
CA LEU A 120 8.16 5.35 3.70
C LEU A 120 6.68 5.24 3.29
N LEU A 121 6.26 4.07 2.79
CA LEU A 121 4.85 3.80 2.49
C LEU A 121 4.02 3.72 3.77
N ALA A 122 4.53 3.07 4.83
CA ALA A 122 3.87 3.05 6.13
C ALA A 122 3.77 4.44 6.76
N GLU A 123 4.83 5.25 6.68
CA GLU A 123 4.80 6.65 7.14
C GLU A 123 3.72 7.45 6.41
N ALA A 124 3.62 7.32 5.08
CA ALA A 124 2.57 7.96 4.30
C ALA A 124 1.15 7.50 4.69
N ILE A 125 0.98 6.21 4.99
CA ILE A 125 -0.28 5.62 5.47
C ILE A 125 -0.68 6.21 6.82
N ASP A 126 0.26 6.26 7.77
CA ASP A 126 0.04 6.73 9.13
C ASP A 126 -0.26 8.24 9.14
N ASP A 127 0.54 9.03 8.44
CA ASP A 127 0.38 10.50 8.37
C ASP A 127 -0.97 10.92 7.79
N ALA A 128 -1.48 10.16 6.82
CA ALA A 128 -2.77 10.46 6.17
C ALA A 128 -3.97 9.81 6.88
N GLY A 129 -3.75 9.05 7.95
CA GLY A 129 -4.79 8.44 8.76
C GLY A 129 -5.63 7.42 7.98
N ALA A 130 -5.00 6.51 7.25
CA ALA A 130 -5.73 5.40 6.63
C ALA A 130 -6.26 4.43 7.69
N ASP A 131 -7.39 3.81 7.43
CA ASP A 131 -7.99 2.81 8.33
C ASP A 131 -7.52 1.38 7.99
N LEU A 132 -7.06 1.16 6.77
CA LEU A 132 -6.54 -0.11 6.27
C LEU A 132 -5.48 0.12 5.19
N ALA A 133 -4.43 -0.70 5.19
CA ALA A 133 -3.58 -0.89 4.02
C ALA A 133 -3.67 -2.32 3.49
N VAL A 134 -3.76 -2.48 2.17
CA VAL A 134 -3.76 -3.77 1.49
C VAL A 134 -2.60 -3.78 0.50
N HIS A 135 -1.82 -4.86 0.47
CA HIS A 135 -0.75 -5.04 -0.50
C HIS A 135 -0.65 -6.48 -1.01
N GLY A 136 0.18 -6.70 -2.04
CA GLY A 136 0.52 -8.01 -2.55
C GLY A 136 2.04 -8.24 -2.55
N HIS A 137 2.56 -8.78 -3.64
CA HIS A 137 3.98 -8.94 -3.95
C HIS A 137 4.80 -9.91 -3.08
N ALA A 138 4.58 -9.96 -1.77
CA ALA A 138 5.27 -10.85 -0.84
C ALA A 138 4.61 -12.23 -0.81
N HIS A 139 5.07 -13.12 -1.69
CA HIS A 139 4.45 -14.42 -1.96
C HIS A 139 4.73 -15.47 -0.88
N SER A 140 5.85 -15.33 -0.18
CA SER A 140 6.29 -16.21 0.92
C SER A 140 6.16 -15.54 2.29
N GLY A 141 5.56 -14.35 2.35
CA GLY A 141 5.35 -13.59 3.57
C GLY A 141 4.18 -14.11 4.42
N ILE A 142 3.66 -13.25 5.31
CA ILE A 142 2.47 -13.53 6.12
C ILE A 142 1.35 -12.52 5.83
N GLU A 143 0.12 -12.89 6.23
CA GLU A 143 -1.10 -12.15 5.89
C GLU A 143 -1.24 -10.84 6.65
N ALA A 144 -0.77 -10.78 7.89
CA ALA A 144 -1.09 -9.71 8.82
C ALA A 144 0.17 -8.97 9.29
N GLY A 145 0.10 -7.65 9.24
CA GLY A 145 1.08 -6.75 9.86
C GLY A 145 0.41 -5.48 10.36
N ARG A 146 1.19 -4.58 10.96
CA ARG A 146 0.73 -3.24 11.35
C ARG A 146 1.80 -2.20 11.07
N THR A 147 1.36 -1.00 10.71
CA THR A 147 2.25 0.17 10.71
C THR A 147 2.59 0.58 12.14
N ALA A 148 3.56 1.49 12.31
CA ALA A 148 3.91 2.01 13.63
C ALA A 148 2.76 2.82 14.25
N GLY A 149 1.97 3.52 13.43
CA GLY A 149 0.74 4.22 13.82
C GLY A 149 -0.45 3.27 14.12
N GLY A 150 -0.27 1.96 13.97
CA GLY A 150 -1.25 0.94 14.33
C GLY A 150 -2.23 0.57 13.22
N VAL A 151 -2.10 1.16 12.02
CA VAL A 151 -2.95 0.85 10.86
C VAL A 151 -2.75 -0.62 10.47
N PRO A 152 -3.83 -1.43 10.40
CA PRO A 152 -3.72 -2.82 9.99
C PRO A 152 -3.29 -2.92 8.52
N VAL A 153 -2.33 -3.82 8.27
CA VAL A 153 -1.83 -4.14 6.92
C VAL A 153 -2.19 -5.58 6.57
N ARG A 154 -2.75 -5.79 5.38
CA ARG A 154 -3.11 -7.10 4.84
C ARG A 154 -2.33 -7.42 3.56
N ASN A 155 -1.55 -8.49 3.60
CA ASN A 155 -0.96 -9.09 2.42
C ASN A 155 -1.97 -10.04 1.77
N VAL A 156 -2.40 -9.74 0.55
CA VAL A 156 -3.37 -10.52 -0.22
C VAL A 156 -2.75 -11.18 -1.45
N ALA A 157 -1.42 -11.40 -1.44
CA ALA A 157 -0.74 -12.11 -2.51
C ALA A 157 -1.39 -13.48 -2.77
N GLN A 158 -1.65 -13.79 -4.04
CA GLN A 158 -2.36 -15.03 -4.42
C GLN A 158 -1.74 -16.32 -3.84
N PRO A 159 -0.40 -16.49 -3.81
CA PRO A 159 0.21 -17.68 -3.22
C PRO A 159 -0.08 -17.86 -1.72
N LEU A 160 -0.36 -16.75 -1.03
CA LEU A 160 -0.70 -16.71 0.38
C LEU A 160 -2.18 -17.01 0.62
N ILE A 161 -3.08 -16.27 -0.06
CA ILE A 161 -4.53 -16.44 0.14
C ILE A 161 -5.09 -17.69 -0.54
N ARG A 162 -4.38 -18.26 -1.53
CA ARG A 162 -4.73 -19.48 -2.28
C ARG A 162 -6.15 -19.48 -2.83
N ALA A 163 -6.66 -18.29 -3.14
CA ALA A 163 -8.00 -18.02 -3.60
C ALA A 163 -7.97 -16.83 -4.55
N PRO A 164 -9.00 -16.64 -5.40
CA PRO A 164 -9.10 -15.46 -6.25
C PRO A 164 -9.36 -14.17 -5.46
N TYR A 165 -9.91 -14.27 -4.25
CA TYR A 165 -10.14 -13.15 -3.35
C TYR A 165 -10.18 -13.62 -1.89
N THR A 166 -10.08 -12.68 -0.96
CA THR A 166 -10.32 -12.88 0.48
C THR A 166 -11.25 -11.79 1.01
N VAL A 167 -11.95 -12.08 2.11
CA VAL A 167 -12.85 -11.14 2.79
C VAL A 167 -12.20 -10.71 4.10
N ILE A 168 -11.90 -9.41 4.21
CA ILE A 168 -11.31 -8.83 5.43
C ILE A 168 -12.45 -8.30 6.31
N ASN A 169 -12.63 -8.92 7.47
CA ASN A 169 -13.66 -8.54 8.45
C ASN A 169 -13.07 -7.69 9.58
N GLY A 170 -13.92 -6.87 10.22
CA GLY A 170 -13.65 -6.27 11.53
C GLY A 170 -12.54 -5.23 11.54
N ILE A 171 -12.41 -4.42 10.49
CA ILE A 171 -11.37 -3.39 10.45
C ILE A 171 -11.83 -2.17 11.27
N PRO A 172 -11.12 -1.81 12.35
CA PRO A 172 -11.45 -0.64 13.15
C PRO A 172 -11.23 0.63 12.32
N THR A 173 -12.11 1.62 12.44
CA THR A 173 -11.80 2.96 11.95
C THR A 173 -10.90 3.69 12.92
N ALA A 174 -10.04 4.58 12.41
CA ALA A 174 -9.26 5.54 13.21
C ALA A 174 -10.18 6.41 14.09
N ALA A 175 -11.40 6.68 13.64
CA ALA A 175 -12.41 7.37 14.45
C ALA A 175 -12.93 6.52 15.63
N ALA A 176 -12.98 5.19 15.50
CA ALA A 176 -13.42 4.30 16.58
C ALA A 176 -12.30 4.10 17.63
N SER A 177 -11.03 4.04 17.23
CA SER A 177 -9.91 3.90 18.18
C SER A 177 -9.68 5.14 19.04
N ALA A 178 -10.00 6.33 18.54
CA ALA A 178 -9.94 7.58 19.29
C ALA A 178 -11.08 7.74 20.32
N ALA A 179 -12.20 7.03 20.16
CA ALA A 179 -13.31 7.04 21.11
C ALA A 179 -13.03 6.16 22.35
N ASP A 180 -12.26 5.08 22.18
CA ASP A 180 -11.96 4.12 23.27
C ASP A 180 -10.89 4.62 24.26
N ILE A 181 -10.11 5.65 23.91
CA ILE A 181 -9.15 6.30 24.83
C ILE A 181 -9.80 7.35 25.75
N HIS A 182 -11.11 7.61 25.59
CA HIS A 182 -11.87 8.57 26.40
C HIS A 182 -13.14 7.98 27.04
N ALA A 183 -13.29 6.65 27.04
CA ALA A 183 -14.30 6.00 27.87
C ALA A 183 -13.78 5.86 29.32
N PRO A 184 -14.58 6.23 30.34
CA PRO A 184 -14.17 6.27 31.75
C PRO A 184 -13.95 4.89 32.40
#